data_AF-A0A2N2VTS5-F1
#
_entry.id   AF-A0A2N2VTS5-F1
#
_cell.length_a   1.000
_cell.length_b   1.000
_cell.length_c   1.000
_cell.angle_alpha   90.00
_cell.angle_beta   90.00
_cell.angle_gamma   90.00
#
_symmetry.space_group_name_H-M   'P 1'
#
loop_
_entity.id
_entity.type
_entity.pdbx_description
1 polymer ?
#
loop_
_entity_poly.entity_id
_entity_poly.type
_entity_poly.pdbx_seq_one_letter_code
_entity_poly.pdbx_strand_id
1 'polypeptide(L)'
;MKISINKEYVVHAIIWISGFIIFAAFAQTIGNVKRENFGFVSSIALGTIFNIILFYTVAFRLIGRYNEIKSNAYLFACIMLTLVGVTALESIIDYLLFTAYYSSENEPLYSQFIVTLTFNLFVLGIALGYGFIKKWLKSERQKQELKAQKLSAELDFLKAQVNPHVLFNMLNMAFSSATTNGDERTADIIEKISSQLRYVLYDSNINKVPLQKETDHIESFVALQKMRISADMPLKISLEISSDDNNYMIPPLLLVPFIENAFKYGISFNSPSEIKIAISCNNGSLNLYVSNPIVNNKRESGVSETSGIGLENVRKRLSILYPSSYILEILNDGKIFIVNLTIQL
;
A
#
# COMPACT_ATOMS: atom_id res chain seq x y z
N MET A 1 0.94 -10.36 -1.50
CA MET A 1 1.85 -11.51 -1.47
C MET A 1 2.57 -11.64 -2.82
N LYS A 2 3.79 -11.08 -2.93
CA LYS A 2 4.64 -11.23 -4.11
C LYS A 2 5.20 -12.66 -4.10
N ILE A 3 4.62 -13.55 -4.89
CA ILE A 3 5.32 -14.78 -5.27
C ILE A 3 6.48 -14.27 -6.16
N SER A 4 7.70 -14.29 -5.62
CA SER A 4 8.90 -13.97 -6.41
C SER A 4 8.97 -14.93 -7.58
N ILE A 5 9.48 -14.46 -8.73
CA ILE A 5 9.57 -15.24 -9.98
C ILE A 5 10.19 -16.64 -9.73
N ASN A 6 11.15 -16.73 -8.81
CA ASN A 6 11.79 -18.00 -8.39
C ASN A 6 10.81 -18.99 -7.73
N LYS A 7 9.80 -18.51 -6.98
CA LYS A 7 8.79 -19.38 -6.37
C LYS A 7 7.79 -19.92 -7.39
N GLU A 8 7.53 -19.19 -8.48
CA GLU A 8 6.61 -19.64 -9.53
C GLU A 8 7.15 -20.86 -10.27
N TYR A 9 8.44 -20.84 -10.68
CA TYR A 9 9.07 -21.98 -11.34
C TYR A 9 9.10 -23.24 -10.47
N VAL A 10 9.34 -23.08 -9.16
CA VAL A 10 9.30 -24.19 -8.20
C VAL A 10 7.90 -24.81 -8.14
N VAL A 11 6.84 -24.00 -8.11
CA VAL A 11 5.46 -24.50 -8.11
C VAL A 11 5.14 -25.24 -9.41
N HIS A 12 5.52 -24.71 -10.58
CA HIS A 12 5.32 -25.41 -11.86
C HIS A 12 6.09 -26.73 -11.91
N ALA A 13 7.35 -26.76 -11.46
CA ALA A 13 8.14 -27.99 -11.40
C ALA A 13 7.47 -29.04 -10.50
N ILE A 14 6.99 -28.65 -9.33
CA ILE A 14 6.26 -29.54 -8.43
C ILE A 14 4.99 -30.08 -9.10
N ILE A 15 4.20 -29.23 -9.77
CA ILE A 15 2.97 -29.63 -10.46
C ILE A 15 3.26 -30.65 -11.57
N TRP A 16 4.26 -30.39 -12.43
CA TRP A 16 4.59 -31.32 -13.52
C TRP A 16 5.19 -32.63 -13.01
N ILE A 17 6.06 -32.59 -12.00
CA ILE A 17 6.66 -33.80 -11.40
C ILE A 17 5.57 -34.64 -10.69
N SER A 18 4.71 -34.01 -9.89
CA SER A 18 3.61 -34.72 -9.22
C SER A 18 2.60 -35.28 -10.21
N GLY A 19 2.23 -34.51 -11.23
CA GLY A 19 1.40 -34.98 -12.33
C GLY A 19 2.01 -36.19 -13.01
N PHE A 20 3.29 -36.12 -13.41
CA PHE A 20 4.01 -37.24 -14.01
C PHE A 20 3.99 -38.50 -13.12
N ILE A 21 4.27 -38.36 -11.82
CA ILE A 21 4.25 -39.49 -10.87
C ILE A 21 2.85 -40.10 -10.78
N ILE A 22 1.80 -39.27 -10.70
CA ILE A 22 0.41 -39.74 -10.66
C ILE A 22 0.07 -40.50 -11.95
N PHE A 23 0.40 -39.95 -13.12
CA PHE A 23 0.15 -40.63 -14.39
C PHE A 23 0.94 -41.94 -14.50
N ALA A 24 2.21 -41.95 -14.14
CA ALA A 24 3.02 -43.17 -14.15
C ALA A 24 2.49 -44.25 -13.19
N ALA A 25 1.91 -43.86 -12.05
CA ALA A 25 1.37 -44.79 -11.05
C ALA A 25 -0.02 -45.34 -11.40
N PHE A 26 -0.86 -44.54 -12.06
CA PHE A 26 -2.28 -44.85 -12.29
C PHE A 26 -2.64 -45.16 -13.74
N ALA A 27 -1.76 -44.91 -14.72
CA ALA A 27 -2.02 -45.24 -16.11
C ALA A 27 -2.20 -46.75 -16.27
N GLN A 28 -3.38 -47.14 -16.77
CA GLN A 28 -3.70 -48.51 -17.14
C GLN A 28 -3.72 -48.60 -18.67
N THR A 29 -3.12 -49.66 -19.20
CA THR A 29 -3.12 -49.95 -20.64
C THR A 29 -4.31 -50.85 -20.96
N ILE A 30 -4.89 -50.69 -22.15
CA ILE A 30 -6.04 -51.49 -22.61
C ILE A 30 -5.64 -52.97 -22.82
N GLY A 31 -4.36 -53.26 -23.15
CA GLY A 31 -3.80 -54.61 -23.26
C GLY A 31 -2.82 -55.00 -22.14
N ASN A 32 -2.43 -56.29 -22.12
CA ASN A 32 -1.39 -56.86 -21.25
C ASN A 32 0.01 -56.33 -21.63
N VAL A 33 0.31 -55.08 -21.29
CA VAL A 33 1.65 -54.53 -21.47
C VAL A 33 2.58 -55.18 -20.46
N LYS A 34 3.72 -55.68 -20.92
CA LYS A 34 4.82 -56.13 -20.05
C LYS A 34 5.34 -54.91 -19.28
N ARG A 35 4.75 -54.64 -18.11
CA ARG A 35 5.13 -53.55 -17.18
C ARG A 35 6.58 -53.62 -16.71
N GLU A 36 7.30 -54.68 -17.05
CA GLU A 36 8.70 -54.92 -16.69
C GLU A 36 9.71 -54.09 -17.49
N ASN A 37 9.31 -53.39 -18.56
CA ASN A 37 10.24 -52.62 -19.41
C ASN A 37 10.12 -51.09 -19.26
N PHE A 38 11.27 -50.40 -19.34
CA PHE A 38 11.45 -48.93 -19.37
C PHE A 38 10.60 -48.19 -20.43
N GLY A 39 10.00 -48.89 -21.39
CA GLY A 39 9.24 -48.32 -22.49
C GLY A 39 7.94 -47.60 -22.08
N PHE A 40 7.19 -48.15 -21.14
CA PHE A 40 5.93 -47.54 -20.68
C PHE A 40 6.18 -46.16 -20.04
N VAL A 41 7.19 -46.07 -19.19
CA VAL A 41 7.61 -44.81 -18.55
C VAL A 41 8.09 -43.80 -19.59
N SER A 42 8.77 -44.25 -20.64
CA SER A 42 9.28 -43.38 -21.71
C SER A 42 8.18 -42.72 -22.54
N SER A 43 7.08 -43.44 -22.85
CA SER A 43 5.93 -42.83 -23.53
C SER A 43 5.20 -41.82 -22.64
N ILE A 44 4.98 -42.15 -21.35
CA ILE A 44 4.38 -41.18 -20.41
C ILE A 44 5.25 -39.93 -20.28
N ALA A 45 6.57 -40.06 -20.29
CA ALA A 45 7.48 -38.93 -20.27
C ALA A 45 7.37 -38.07 -21.54
N LEU A 46 7.28 -38.69 -22.72
CA LEU A 46 7.06 -37.99 -23.99
C LEU A 46 5.72 -37.26 -24.02
N GLY A 47 4.63 -37.91 -23.63
CA GLY A 47 3.32 -37.27 -23.53
C GLY A 47 3.34 -36.10 -22.53
N THR A 48 4.02 -36.24 -21.39
CA THR A 48 4.18 -35.15 -20.42
C THR A 48 4.91 -33.94 -21.04
N ILE A 49 5.91 -34.16 -21.88
CA ILE A 49 6.60 -33.08 -22.61
C ILE A 49 5.64 -32.37 -23.57
N PHE A 50 4.81 -33.09 -24.33
CA PHE A 50 3.81 -32.48 -25.20
C PHE A 50 2.76 -31.69 -24.43
N ASN A 51 2.33 -32.18 -23.27
CA ASN A 51 1.41 -31.48 -22.37
C ASN A 51 2.02 -30.19 -21.81
N ILE A 52 3.30 -30.21 -21.44
CA ILE A 52 4.07 -29.02 -21.05
C ILE A 52 4.06 -28.01 -22.21
N ILE A 53 4.41 -28.45 -23.43
CA ILE A 53 4.46 -27.59 -24.63
C ILE A 53 3.09 -26.95 -24.89
N LEU A 54 2.01 -27.74 -24.85
CA LEU A 54 0.64 -27.27 -25.03
C LEU A 54 0.29 -26.22 -23.97
N PHE A 55 0.52 -26.53 -22.70
CA PHE A 55 0.20 -25.65 -21.59
C PHE A 55 0.92 -24.30 -21.71
N TYR A 56 2.24 -24.30 -21.86
CA TYR A 56 3.00 -23.04 -21.90
C TYR A 56 2.71 -22.22 -23.16
N THR A 57 2.49 -22.88 -24.30
CA THR A 57 2.12 -22.19 -25.55
C THR A 57 0.77 -21.51 -25.39
N VAL A 58 -0.24 -22.20 -24.87
CA VAL A 58 -1.58 -21.61 -24.69
C VAL A 58 -1.57 -20.54 -23.59
N ALA A 59 -1.07 -20.86 -22.40
CA ALA A 59 -1.17 -19.99 -21.24
C ALA A 59 -0.30 -18.72 -21.34
N PHE A 60 0.94 -18.84 -21.81
CA PHE A 60 1.90 -17.73 -21.80
C PHE A 60 2.03 -17.04 -23.16
N ARG A 61 1.98 -17.78 -24.27
CA ARG A 61 2.15 -17.18 -25.61
C ARG A 61 0.82 -16.70 -26.18
N LEU A 62 -0.20 -17.55 -26.26
CA LEU A 62 -1.48 -17.19 -26.88
C LEU A 62 -2.31 -16.29 -25.98
N ILE A 63 -2.62 -16.71 -24.75
CA ILE A 63 -3.38 -15.87 -23.80
C ILE A 63 -2.56 -14.67 -23.34
N GLY A 64 -1.26 -14.87 -23.07
CA GLY A 64 -0.39 -13.77 -22.65
C GLY A 64 -0.36 -12.61 -23.66
N ARG A 65 -0.48 -12.90 -24.96
CA ARG A 65 -0.54 -11.90 -26.05
C ARG A 65 -1.96 -11.59 -26.53
N TYR A 66 -3.00 -11.99 -25.79
CA TYR A 66 -4.40 -11.76 -26.19
C TYR A 66 -4.69 -10.29 -26.54
N ASN A 67 -4.11 -9.32 -25.82
CA ASN A 67 -4.37 -7.89 -26.08
C ASN A 67 -3.73 -7.39 -27.39
N GLU A 68 -2.73 -8.10 -27.91
CA GLU A 68 -2.07 -7.78 -29.18
C GLU A 68 -2.79 -8.43 -30.37
N ILE A 69 -3.59 -9.47 -30.11
CA ILE A 69 -4.35 -10.19 -31.12
C ILE A 69 -5.66 -9.44 -31.38
N LYS A 70 -5.78 -8.89 -32.59
CA LYS A 70 -6.91 -8.03 -32.97
C LYS A 70 -8.25 -8.76 -33.14
N SER A 71 -8.25 -10.09 -33.24
CA SER A 71 -9.46 -10.90 -33.51
C SER A 71 -9.56 -12.12 -32.59
N ASN A 72 -10.67 -12.24 -31.88
CA ASN A 72 -10.97 -13.40 -31.04
C ASN A 72 -11.06 -14.69 -31.87
N ALA A 73 -11.55 -14.61 -33.11
CA ALA A 73 -11.63 -15.76 -34.02
C ALA A 73 -10.23 -16.27 -34.40
N TYR A 74 -9.28 -15.36 -34.62
CA TYR A 74 -7.89 -15.73 -34.89
C TYR A 74 -7.24 -16.43 -33.69
N LEU A 75 -7.42 -15.90 -32.48
CA LEU A 75 -6.92 -16.53 -31.27
C LEU A 75 -7.50 -17.94 -31.08
N PHE A 76 -8.81 -18.09 -31.25
CA PHE A 76 -9.49 -19.38 -31.16
C PHE A 76 -8.94 -20.38 -32.18
N ALA A 77 -8.77 -19.94 -33.43
CA ALA A 77 -8.16 -20.77 -34.48
C ALA A 77 -6.72 -21.19 -34.11
N CYS A 78 -5.89 -20.30 -33.57
CA CYS A 78 -4.54 -20.63 -33.11
C CYS A 78 -4.55 -21.65 -31.97
N ILE A 79 -5.46 -21.50 -31.00
CA ILE A 79 -5.61 -22.46 -29.89
C ILE A 79 -6.01 -23.83 -30.42
N MET A 80 -7.01 -23.90 -31.30
CA MET A 80 -7.47 -25.16 -31.89
C MET A 80 -6.42 -25.81 -32.77
N LEU A 81 -5.70 -25.03 -33.57
CA LEU A 81 -4.59 -25.53 -34.39
C LEU A 81 -3.44 -26.06 -33.52
N THR A 82 -3.15 -25.40 -32.40
CA THR A 82 -2.14 -25.89 -31.43
C THR A 82 -2.59 -27.20 -30.78
N LEU A 83 -3.85 -27.29 -30.35
CA LEU A 83 -4.42 -28.50 -29.75
C LEU A 83 -4.37 -29.68 -30.73
N VAL A 84 -4.90 -29.50 -31.94
CA VAL A 84 -4.95 -30.55 -32.96
C VAL A 84 -3.54 -30.94 -33.40
N GLY A 85 -2.65 -29.97 -33.62
CA GLY A 85 -1.27 -30.21 -34.03
C GLY A 85 -0.46 -30.99 -32.99
N VAL A 86 -0.53 -30.58 -31.72
CA VAL A 86 0.14 -31.30 -30.62
C VAL A 86 -0.43 -32.72 -30.47
N THR A 87 -1.76 -32.85 -30.45
CA THR A 87 -2.43 -34.15 -30.30
C THR A 87 -2.10 -35.09 -31.45
N ALA A 88 -2.10 -34.61 -32.69
CA ALA A 88 -1.76 -35.43 -33.85
C ALA A 88 -0.30 -35.89 -33.82
N LEU A 89 0.64 -35.01 -33.50
CA LEU A 89 2.06 -35.36 -33.39
C LEU A 89 2.31 -36.37 -32.27
N GLU A 90 1.75 -36.13 -31.09
CA GLU A 90 1.84 -37.03 -29.94
C GLU A 90 1.27 -38.41 -30.29
N SER A 91 0.06 -38.47 -30.86
CA SER A 91 -0.58 -39.73 -31.24
C SER A 91 0.18 -40.51 -32.31
N ILE A 92 0.78 -39.82 -33.29
CA ILE A 92 1.62 -40.46 -34.32
C ILE A 92 2.90 -41.02 -33.70
N ILE A 93 3.55 -40.25 -32.83
CA ILE A 93 4.78 -40.68 -32.14
C ILE A 93 4.49 -41.88 -31.23
N ASP A 94 3.42 -41.81 -30.43
CA ASP A 94 3.01 -42.91 -29.58
C ASP A 94 2.64 -44.14 -30.42
N TYR A 95 1.89 -44.00 -31.52
CA TYR A 95 1.59 -45.13 -32.42
C TYR A 95 2.88 -45.75 -33.00
N LEU A 96 3.80 -44.94 -33.53
CA LEU A 96 5.06 -45.44 -34.08
C LEU A 96 5.93 -46.14 -33.03
N LEU A 97 5.99 -45.63 -31.80
CA LEU A 97 6.78 -46.21 -30.72
C LEU A 97 6.10 -47.45 -30.10
N PHE A 98 4.79 -47.40 -29.82
CA PHE A 98 4.04 -48.49 -29.22
C PHE A 98 3.87 -49.68 -30.16
N THR A 99 3.50 -49.46 -31.42
CA THR A 99 3.30 -50.54 -32.39
C THR A 99 4.63 -51.19 -32.78
N ALA A 100 5.74 -50.44 -32.82
CA ALA A 100 7.04 -51.00 -33.19
C ALA A 100 7.74 -51.78 -32.06
N TYR A 101 7.49 -51.45 -30.78
CA TYR A 101 8.29 -51.98 -29.68
C TYR A 101 7.49 -52.64 -28.53
N TYR A 102 6.18 -52.40 -28.38
CA TYR A 102 5.51 -52.62 -27.09
C TYR A 102 4.16 -53.35 -27.09
N SER A 103 3.35 -53.35 -28.16
CA SER A 103 2.05 -54.05 -28.16
C SER A 103 2.09 -55.38 -28.93
N SER A 104 1.44 -56.41 -28.36
CA SER A 104 1.15 -57.69 -29.04
C SER A 104 -0.13 -57.64 -29.89
N GLU A 105 -0.91 -56.56 -29.75
CA GLU A 105 -2.14 -56.29 -30.50
C GLU A 105 -2.00 -54.97 -31.27
N ASN A 106 -2.49 -54.95 -32.52
CA ASN A 106 -2.48 -53.76 -33.36
C ASN A 106 -3.60 -52.80 -32.95
N GLU A 107 -3.35 -51.96 -31.96
CA GLU A 107 -4.22 -50.82 -31.62
C GLU A 107 -4.30 -49.84 -32.79
N PRO A 108 -5.50 -49.48 -33.28
CA PRO A 108 -5.62 -48.56 -34.40
C PRO A 108 -5.27 -47.11 -34.00
N LEU A 109 -4.64 -46.35 -34.90
CA LEU A 109 -4.23 -44.96 -34.64
C LEU A 109 -5.36 -44.06 -34.09
N TYR A 110 -6.61 -44.30 -34.51
CA TYR A 110 -7.73 -43.48 -34.04
C TYR A 110 -8.06 -43.70 -32.55
N SER A 111 -7.79 -44.89 -31.98
CA SER A 111 -8.03 -45.14 -30.54
C SER A 111 -7.05 -44.33 -29.69
N GLN A 112 -5.77 -44.34 -30.08
CA GLN A 112 -4.72 -43.52 -29.47
C GLN A 112 -5.06 -42.03 -29.57
N PHE A 113 -5.46 -41.57 -30.76
CA PHE A 113 -5.83 -40.17 -30.97
C PHE A 113 -6.96 -39.70 -30.05
N ILE A 114 -8.00 -40.52 -29.85
CA ILE A 114 -9.13 -40.17 -28.98
C ILE A 114 -8.70 -40.05 -27.51
N VAL A 115 -7.86 -40.97 -27.03
CA VAL A 115 -7.34 -40.95 -25.64
C VAL A 115 -6.46 -39.72 -25.42
N THR A 116 -5.50 -39.48 -26.31
CA THR A 116 -4.60 -38.32 -26.26
C THR A 116 -5.37 -37.01 -26.37
N LEU A 117 -6.38 -36.92 -27.26
CA LEU A 117 -7.23 -35.74 -27.38
C LEU A 117 -7.98 -35.45 -26.08
N THR A 118 -8.55 -36.48 -25.45
CA THR A 118 -9.30 -36.33 -24.19
C THR A 118 -8.40 -35.75 -23.10
N PHE A 119 -7.15 -36.23 -23.02
CA PHE A 119 -6.18 -35.72 -22.07
C PHE A 119 -5.74 -34.29 -22.37
N ASN A 120 -5.40 -34.01 -23.63
CA ASN A 120 -4.97 -32.70 -24.08
C ASN A 120 -6.09 -31.64 -23.93
N LEU A 121 -7.37 -32.02 -24.04
CA LEU A 121 -8.50 -31.14 -23.72
C LEU A 121 -8.53 -30.74 -22.23
N PHE A 122 -8.22 -31.67 -21.32
CA PHE A 122 -8.12 -31.37 -19.89
C PHE A 122 -6.97 -30.39 -19.61
N VAL A 123 -5.78 -30.66 -20.16
CA VAL A 123 -4.62 -29.77 -20.03
C VAL A 123 -4.87 -28.40 -20.67
N LEU A 124 -5.57 -28.35 -21.80
CA LEU A 124 -6.00 -27.11 -22.42
C LEU A 124 -6.91 -26.31 -21.49
N GLY A 125 -7.89 -26.95 -20.85
CA GLY A 125 -8.77 -26.29 -19.87
C GLY A 125 -7.99 -25.64 -18.72
N ILE A 126 -7.01 -26.35 -18.17
CA ILE A 126 -6.11 -25.83 -17.12
C ILE A 126 -5.24 -24.68 -17.66
N ALA A 127 -4.68 -24.80 -18.86
CA ALA A 127 -3.87 -23.77 -19.49
C ALA A 127 -4.66 -22.48 -19.73
N LEU A 128 -5.90 -22.61 -20.21
CA LEU A 128 -6.81 -21.49 -20.40
C LEU A 128 -7.13 -20.81 -19.07
N GLY A 129 -7.59 -21.58 -18.08
CA GLY A 129 -7.91 -21.07 -16.75
C GLY A 129 -6.73 -20.35 -16.11
N TYR A 130 -5.55 -20.96 -16.10
CA TYR A 130 -4.33 -20.37 -15.57
C TYR A 130 -3.95 -19.08 -16.30
N GLY A 131 -3.94 -19.09 -17.64
CA GLY A 131 -3.58 -17.92 -18.45
C GLY A 131 -4.52 -16.74 -18.20
N PHE A 132 -5.83 -16.98 -18.15
CA PHE A 132 -6.82 -15.94 -17.87
C PHE A 132 -6.73 -15.40 -16.45
N ILE A 133 -6.58 -16.27 -15.44
CA ILE A 133 -6.40 -15.85 -14.04
C ILE A 133 -5.14 -14.99 -13.90
N LYS A 134 -4.02 -15.43 -14.47
CA LYS A 134 -2.75 -14.68 -14.41
C LYS A 134 -2.88 -13.31 -15.05
N LYS A 135 -3.55 -13.22 -16.20
CA LYS A 135 -3.80 -11.96 -16.88
C LYS A 135 -4.75 -11.05 -16.09
N TRP A 136 -5.82 -11.60 -15.52
CA TRP A 136 -6.76 -10.86 -14.70
C TRP A 136 -6.06 -10.26 -13.47
N LEU A 137 -5.24 -11.05 -12.76
CA LEU A 137 -4.44 -10.57 -11.63
C LEU A 137 -3.47 -9.46 -12.02
N LYS A 138 -2.83 -9.55 -13.19
CA LYS A 138 -1.95 -8.49 -13.70
C LYS A 138 -2.72 -7.20 -13.99
N SER A 139 -3.87 -7.32 -14.67
CA SER A 139 -4.75 -6.20 -14.98
C SER A 139 -5.27 -5.50 -13.72
N GLU A 140 -5.69 -6.27 -12.72
CA GLU A 140 -6.21 -5.71 -11.47
C GLU A 140 -5.11 -4.96 -10.70
N ARG A 141 -3.87 -5.46 -10.67
CA ARG A 141 -2.74 -4.74 -10.09
C ARG A 141 -2.46 -3.42 -10.81
N GLN A 142 -2.42 -3.44 -12.15
CA GLN A 142 -2.23 -2.21 -12.94
C GLN A 142 -3.35 -1.21 -12.68
N LYS A 143 -4.60 -1.66 -12.56
CA LYS A 143 -5.74 -0.82 -12.22
C LYS A 143 -5.61 -0.19 -10.84
N GLN A 144 -5.11 -0.94 -9.84
CA GLN A 144 -4.84 -0.42 -8.51
C GLN A 144 -3.72 0.62 -8.51
N GLU A 145 -2.62 0.37 -9.24
CA GLU A 145 -1.52 1.32 -9.41
C GLU A 145 -1.99 2.62 -10.07
N LEU A 146 -2.77 2.53 -11.16
CA LEU A 146 -3.35 3.70 -11.84
C LEU A 146 -4.31 4.48 -10.95
N LYS A 147 -5.12 3.80 -10.12
CA LYS A 147 -5.98 4.47 -9.14
C LYS A 147 -5.17 5.25 -8.10
N ALA A 148 -4.09 4.65 -7.60
CA ALA A 148 -3.21 5.31 -6.63
C ALA A 148 -2.52 6.55 -7.25
N GLN A 149 -2.01 6.42 -8.49
CA GLN A 149 -1.43 7.54 -9.24
C GLN A 149 -2.46 8.66 -9.48
N LYS A 150 -3.69 8.31 -9.88
CA LYS A 150 -4.78 9.27 -10.08
C LYS A 150 -5.10 10.03 -8.78
N LEU A 151 -5.25 9.33 -7.66
CA LEU A 151 -5.55 9.96 -6.37
C LEU A 151 -4.41 10.91 -5.95
N SER A 152 -3.15 10.50 -6.14
CA SER A 152 -1.99 11.36 -5.87
C SER A 152 -2.06 12.64 -6.73
N ALA A 153 -2.32 12.50 -8.03
CA ALA A 153 -2.42 13.65 -8.93
C ALA A 153 -3.60 14.57 -8.58
N GLU A 154 -4.75 14.03 -8.17
CA GLU A 154 -5.89 14.82 -7.68
C GLU A 154 -5.54 15.58 -6.39
N LEU A 155 -4.84 14.93 -5.45
CA LEU A 155 -4.35 15.60 -4.23
C LEU A 155 -3.36 16.72 -4.55
N ASP A 156 -2.42 16.49 -5.45
CA ASP A 156 -1.44 17.51 -5.85
C ASP A 156 -2.11 18.67 -6.58
N PHE A 157 -3.10 18.39 -7.43
CA PHE A 157 -3.92 19.42 -8.08
C PHE A 157 -4.72 20.25 -7.06
N LEU A 158 -5.37 19.61 -6.08
CA LEU A 158 -6.09 20.29 -5.01
C LEU A 158 -5.15 21.17 -4.17
N LYS A 159 -3.94 20.68 -3.86
CA LYS A 159 -2.91 21.49 -3.18
C LYS A 159 -2.50 22.70 -4.01
N ALA A 160 -2.31 22.54 -5.33
CA ALA A 160 -1.89 23.61 -6.22
C ALA A 160 -2.94 24.73 -6.39
N GLN A 161 -4.24 24.46 -6.15
CA GLN A 161 -5.27 25.50 -6.15
C GLN A 161 -5.01 26.58 -5.08
N VAL A 162 -4.36 26.22 -3.97
CA VAL A 162 -3.81 27.20 -3.01
C VAL A 162 -2.43 27.59 -3.51
N ASN A 163 -2.33 28.62 -4.35
CA ASN A 163 -1.04 29.09 -4.86
C ASN A 163 -0.19 29.67 -3.70
N PRO A 164 0.83 28.95 -3.20
CA PRO A 164 1.60 29.38 -2.03
C PRO A 164 2.23 30.75 -2.27
N HIS A 165 2.74 30.97 -3.48
CA HIS A 165 3.43 32.19 -3.86
C HIS A 165 2.52 33.41 -3.80
N VAL A 166 1.28 33.30 -4.29
CA VAL A 166 0.31 34.40 -4.19
C VAL A 166 0.00 34.71 -2.73
N LEU A 167 -0.18 33.68 -1.90
CA LEU A 167 -0.49 33.86 -0.48
C LEU A 167 0.68 34.50 0.30
N PHE A 168 1.93 34.09 0.02
CA PHE A 168 3.12 34.74 0.59
C PHE A 168 3.24 36.19 0.14
N ASN A 169 2.95 36.50 -1.12
CA ASN A 169 3.01 37.88 -1.61
C ASN A 169 1.96 38.75 -0.91
N MET A 170 0.74 38.24 -0.72
CA MET A 170 -0.30 38.94 0.03
C MET A 170 0.11 39.19 1.49
N LEU A 171 0.69 38.18 2.17
CA LEU A 171 1.16 38.33 3.54
C LEU A 171 2.35 39.29 3.65
N ASN A 172 3.34 39.21 2.76
CA ASN A 172 4.48 40.13 2.74
C ASN A 172 4.06 41.58 2.48
N MET A 173 3.05 41.78 1.62
CA MET A 173 2.46 43.10 1.38
C MET A 173 1.77 43.63 2.65
N ALA A 174 0.98 42.80 3.32
CA ALA A 174 0.34 43.16 4.58
C ALA A 174 1.36 43.45 5.69
N PHE A 175 2.43 42.65 5.78
CA PHE A 175 3.54 42.86 6.71
C PHE A 175 4.23 44.21 6.48
N SER A 176 4.58 44.50 5.22
CA SER A 176 5.20 45.77 4.83
C SER A 176 4.29 46.96 5.15
N SER A 177 2.98 46.83 4.90
CA SER A 177 1.98 47.86 5.22
C SER A 177 1.88 48.11 6.73
N ALA A 178 1.78 47.06 7.53
CA ALA A 178 1.72 47.17 9.00
C ALA A 178 2.99 47.85 9.55
N THR A 179 4.16 47.41 9.09
CA THR A 179 5.46 47.98 9.47
C THR A 179 5.57 49.46 9.10
N THR A 180 5.15 49.83 7.88
CA THR A 180 5.18 51.22 7.39
C THR A 180 4.26 52.13 8.20
N ASN A 181 3.13 51.61 8.68
CA ASN A 181 2.18 52.34 9.52
C ASN A 181 2.52 52.29 11.02
N GLY A 182 3.65 51.68 11.41
CA GLY A 182 4.07 51.57 12.81
C GLY A 182 3.23 50.60 13.66
N ASP A 183 2.48 49.69 13.04
CA ASP A 183 1.70 48.66 13.72
C ASP A 183 2.54 47.38 13.91
N GLU A 184 3.47 47.43 14.86
CA GLU A 184 4.41 46.34 15.17
C GLU A 184 3.68 45.05 15.58
N ARG A 185 2.55 45.17 16.29
CA ARG A 185 1.76 44.00 16.72
C ARG A 185 1.17 43.26 15.52
N THR A 186 0.57 43.98 14.58
CA THR A 186 0.02 43.38 13.37
C THR A 186 1.13 42.80 12.48
N ALA A 187 2.28 43.47 12.39
CA ALA A 187 3.45 42.95 11.67
C ALA A 187 3.93 41.60 12.23
N ASP A 188 4.11 41.49 13.56
CA ASP A 188 4.53 40.23 14.21
C ASP A 188 3.50 39.10 14.02
N ILE A 189 2.20 39.41 14.07
CA ILE A 189 1.14 38.43 13.77
C ILE A 189 1.26 37.90 12.33
N ILE A 190 1.46 38.79 11.35
CA ILE A 190 1.58 38.41 9.93
C ILE A 190 2.84 37.58 9.68
N GLU A 191 3.96 37.94 10.31
CA GLU A 191 5.21 37.17 10.22
C GLU A 191 5.02 35.75 10.75
N LYS A 192 4.44 35.61 11.95
CA LYS A 192 4.18 34.29 12.52
C LYS A 192 3.21 33.47 11.67
N ILE A 193 2.12 34.05 11.15
CA ILE A 193 1.22 33.36 10.20
C ILE A 193 1.98 32.90 8.94
N SER A 194 2.84 33.75 8.40
CA SER A 194 3.67 33.41 7.24
C SER A 194 4.62 32.24 7.53
N SER A 195 5.22 32.19 8.72
CA SER A 195 6.06 31.07 9.16
C SER A 195 5.28 29.76 9.26
N GLN A 196 4.06 29.79 9.82
CA GLN A 196 3.17 28.63 9.93
C GLN A 196 2.81 28.08 8.55
N LEU A 197 2.41 28.97 7.64
CA LEU A 197 2.03 28.61 6.29
C LEU A 197 3.20 27.98 5.50
N ARG A 198 4.42 28.51 5.67
CA ARG A 198 5.62 28.00 4.99
C ARG A 198 5.91 26.56 5.40
N TYR A 199 5.84 26.27 6.70
CA TYR A 199 6.06 24.92 7.21
C TYR A 199 5.01 23.94 6.66
N VAL A 200 3.73 24.33 6.70
CA VAL A 200 2.63 23.49 6.20
C VAL A 200 2.72 23.24 4.70
N LEU A 201 3.13 24.22 3.88
CA LEU A 201 3.13 24.06 2.42
C LEU A 201 4.39 23.38 1.85
N TYR A 202 5.56 23.59 2.46
CA TYR A 202 6.83 23.10 1.91
C TYR A 202 7.44 21.95 2.71
N ASP A 203 7.46 22.05 4.04
CA ASP A 203 8.14 21.07 4.89
C ASP A 203 7.26 19.84 5.20
N SER A 204 5.92 19.97 5.12
CA SER A 204 5.00 18.84 5.38
C SER A 204 4.96 17.75 4.31
N ASN A 205 5.47 18.03 3.10
CA ASN A 205 5.47 17.10 1.97
C ASN A 205 6.69 16.17 1.94
N ILE A 206 7.62 16.30 2.90
CA ILE A 206 8.83 15.46 3.00
C ILE A 206 8.59 14.39 4.07
N ASN A 207 9.18 13.20 3.90
CA ASN A 207 8.98 12.06 4.81
C ASN A 207 9.37 12.36 6.27
N LYS A 208 10.47 13.10 6.49
CA LYS A 208 10.95 13.53 7.80
C LYS A 208 11.61 14.91 7.70
N VAL A 209 11.55 15.68 8.78
CA VAL A 209 12.21 16.96 8.99
C VAL A 209 13.03 16.93 10.29
N PRO A 210 14.04 17.80 10.46
CA PRO A 210 14.71 17.94 11.75
C PRO A 210 13.71 18.24 12.87
N LEU A 211 13.86 17.61 14.03
CA LEU A 211 13.01 17.84 15.20
C LEU A 211 12.93 19.33 15.55
N GLN A 212 14.03 20.05 15.38
CA GLN A 212 14.11 21.49 15.56
C GLN A 212 13.07 22.25 14.71
N LYS A 213 12.85 21.87 13.45
CA LYS A 213 11.84 22.53 12.61
C LYS A 213 10.42 22.32 13.13
N GLU A 214 10.11 21.11 13.65
CA GLU A 214 8.80 20.83 14.26
C GLU A 214 8.64 21.63 15.55
N THR A 215 9.68 21.73 16.39
CA THR A 215 9.61 22.52 17.63
C THR A 215 9.52 24.02 17.38
N ASP A 216 10.26 24.57 16.41
CA ASP A 216 10.18 25.98 16.00
C ASP A 216 8.76 26.32 15.50
N HIS A 217 8.16 25.40 14.74
CA HIS A 217 6.78 25.53 14.28
C HIS A 217 5.79 25.54 15.45
N ILE A 218 5.99 24.67 16.46
CA ILE A 218 5.17 24.62 17.68
C ILE A 218 5.33 25.89 18.51
N GLU A 219 6.55 26.40 18.69
CA GLU A 219 6.79 27.66 19.42
C GLU A 219 6.06 28.83 18.75
N SER A 220 6.19 28.95 17.43
CA SER A 220 5.49 29.97 16.65
C SER A 220 3.96 29.82 16.74
N PHE A 221 3.44 28.59 16.72
CA PHE A 221 2.01 28.31 16.90
C PHE A 221 1.53 28.74 18.30
N VAL A 222 2.24 28.36 19.36
CA VAL A 222 1.91 28.71 20.74
C VAL A 222 1.97 30.22 20.95
N ALA A 223 2.96 30.91 20.36
CA ALA A 223 3.04 32.37 20.39
C ALA A 223 1.82 33.03 19.73
N LEU A 224 1.37 32.54 18.56
CA LEU A 224 0.15 33.01 17.91
C LEU A 224 -1.10 32.79 18.77
N GLN A 225 -1.23 31.62 19.39
CA GLN A 225 -2.35 31.34 20.28
C GLN A 225 -2.35 32.27 21.50
N LYS A 226 -1.18 32.56 22.08
CA LYS A 226 -1.02 33.54 23.16
C LYS A 226 -1.47 34.94 22.73
N MET A 227 -1.13 35.38 21.52
CA MET A 227 -1.53 36.70 21.01
C MET A 227 -3.04 36.83 20.77
N ARG A 228 -3.72 35.73 20.42
CA ARG A 228 -5.17 35.68 20.23
C ARG A 228 -5.93 35.82 21.55
N ILE A 229 -5.30 35.46 22.66
CA ILE A 229 -5.92 35.41 23.98
C ILE A 229 -5.73 36.78 24.66
N SER A 230 -6.83 37.41 25.04
CA SER A 230 -6.80 38.71 25.73
C SER A 230 -6.03 38.61 27.05
N ALA A 231 -5.29 39.67 27.39
CA ALA A 231 -4.51 39.74 28.63
C ALA A 231 -5.35 39.52 29.91
N ASP A 232 -6.65 39.80 29.84
CA ASP A 232 -7.58 39.66 30.97
C ASP A 232 -8.08 38.22 31.18
N MET A 233 -7.71 37.27 30.32
CA MET A 233 -8.08 35.88 30.48
C MET A 233 -7.16 35.18 31.49
N PRO A 234 -7.70 34.45 32.50
CA PRO A 234 -6.90 33.74 33.50
C PRO A 234 -6.33 32.42 32.92
N LEU A 235 -5.58 32.47 31.83
CA LEU A 235 -5.00 31.31 31.16
C LEU A 235 -3.47 31.33 31.29
N LYS A 236 -2.91 30.28 31.90
CA LYS A 236 -1.46 30.06 31.98
C LYS A 236 -1.03 29.04 30.93
N ILE A 237 -0.03 29.38 30.12
CA ILE A 237 0.51 28.50 29.08
C ILE A 237 2.00 28.30 29.33
N SER A 238 2.41 27.04 29.56
CA SER A 238 3.82 26.64 29.70
C SER A 238 4.24 25.78 28.51
N LEU A 239 5.39 26.11 27.94
CA LEU A 239 6.05 25.38 26.87
C LEU A 239 7.50 25.14 27.27
N GLU A 240 7.88 23.88 27.36
CA GLU A 240 9.24 23.45 27.68
C GLU A 240 9.75 22.54 26.57
N ILE A 241 10.87 22.89 25.95
CA ILE A 241 11.48 22.13 24.85
C ILE A 241 12.93 21.84 25.22
N SER A 242 13.34 20.57 25.10
CA SER A 242 14.71 20.13 25.34
C SER A 242 15.10 19.03 24.35
N SER A 243 16.34 19.07 23.86
CA SER A 243 16.90 18.04 22.99
C SER A 243 18.39 17.90 23.28
N ASP A 244 18.90 16.68 23.33
CA ASP A 244 20.33 16.41 23.47
C ASP A 244 21.11 16.41 22.15
N ASP A 245 20.41 16.36 21.01
CA ASP A 245 20.97 16.46 19.66
C ASP A 245 20.02 17.24 18.72
N ASN A 246 20.60 17.97 17.75
CA ASN A 246 19.86 18.68 16.70
C ASN A 246 19.62 17.80 15.45
N ASN A 247 20.21 16.62 15.37
CA ASN A 247 20.13 15.74 14.20
C ASN A 247 18.93 14.79 14.18
N TYR A 248 18.09 14.79 15.22
CA TYR A 248 16.90 13.94 15.24
C TYR A 248 15.91 14.32 14.13
N MET A 249 15.29 13.31 13.53
CA MET A 249 14.39 13.47 12.40
C MET A 249 13.01 12.91 12.73
N ILE A 250 11.97 13.73 12.55
CA ILE A 250 10.58 13.40 12.85
C ILE A 250 9.69 13.64 11.62
N PRO A 251 8.63 12.85 11.40
CA PRO A 251 7.59 13.20 10.45
C PRO A 251 6.97 14.57 10.78
N PRO A 252 6.84 15.48 9.80
CA PRO A 252 6.32 16.83 10.04
C PRO A 252 4.85 16.80 10.51
N LEU A 253 4.46 17.78 11.33
CA LEU A 253 3.10 17.94 11.86
C LEU A 253 2.61 16.74 12.68
N LEU A 254 3.52 15.97 13.30
CA LEU A 254 3.15 14.80 14.09
C LEU A 254 2.69 15.20 15.50
N LEU A 255 3.35 16.20 16.10
CA LEU A 255 3.07 16.63 17.48
C LEU A 255 1.98 17.70 17.53
N VAL A 256 1.88 18.51 16.48
CA VAL A 256 0.94 19.64 16.34
C VAL A 256 -0.51 19.30 16.73
N PRO A 257 -1.12 18.17 16.28
CA PRO A 257 -2.52 17.91 16.59
C PRO A 257 -2.83 17.73 18.08
N PHE A 258 -1.87 17.26 18.88
CA PHE A 258 -2.05 17.14 20.33
C PHE A 258 -2.10 18.52 21.00
N ILE A 259 -1.23 19.42 20.54
CA ILE A 259 -1.14 20.79 21.02
C ILE A 259 -2.36 21.59 20.59
N GLU A 260 -2.78 21.48 19.32
CA GLU A 260 -4.01 22.10 18.81
C GLU A 260 -5.24 21.66 19.62
N ASN A 261 -5.35 20.37 19.94
CA ASN A 261 -6.44 19.87 20.78
C ASN A 261 -6.44 20.51 22.17
N ALA A 262 -5.28 20.70 22.79
CA ALA A 262 -5.18 21.36 24.09
C ALA A 262 -5.68 22.81 24.06
N PHE A 263 -5.36 23.58 23.01
CA PHE A 263 -5.92 24.93 22.85
C PHE A 263 -7.40 24.94 22.47
N LYS A 264 -7.86 23.96 21.68
CA LYS A 264 -9.26 23.86 21.25
C LYS A 264 -10.21 23.55 22.41
N TYR A 265 -9.80 22.68 23.33
CA TYR A 265 -10.67 22.18 24.42
C TYR A 265 -10.28 22.70 25.82
N GLY A 266 -9.07 23.24 25.97
CA GLY A 266 -8.50 23.65 27.25
C GLY A 266 -8.70 25.12 27.64
N ILE A 267 -9.35 25.92 26.79
CA ILE A 267 -9.59 27.34 27.07
C ILE A 267 -10.96 27.52 27.71
N SER A 268 -10.98 28.02 28.95
CA SER A 268 -12.17 28.49 29.64
C SER A 268 -12.13 30.01 29.78
N PHE A 269 -13.25 30.66 29.46
CA PHE A 269 -13.42 32.10 29.65
C PHE A 269 -13.80 32.47 31.09
N ASN A 270 -14.25 31.49 31.89
CA ASN A 270 -14.88 31.74 33.19
C ASN A 270 -14.07 31.20 34.37
N SER A 271 -12.97 30.49 34.13
CA SER A 271 -12.18 29.84 35.19
C SER A 271 -10.69 29.84 34.86
N PRO A 272 -9.81 29.99 35.87
CA PRO A 272 -8.38 29.81 35.69
C PRO A 272 -8.08 28.48 35.02
N SER A 273 -7.32 28.54 33.93
CA SER A 273 -6.99 27.38 33.10
C SER A 273 -5.49 27.30 32.89
N GLU A 274 -4.92 26.10 32.86
CA GLU A 274 -3.49 25.90 32.62
C GLU A 274 -3.28 24.89 31.49
N ILE A 275 -2.58 25.31 30.44
CA ILE A 275 -2.11 24.42 29.37
C ILE A 275 -0.61 24.20 29.60
N LYS A 276 -0.21 22.93 29.70
CA LYS A 276 1.20 22.52 29.82
C LYS A 276 1.60 21.71 28.62
N ILE A 277 2.70 22.09 27.99
CA ILE A 277 3.30 21.39 26.86
C ILE A 277 4.78 21.20 27.19
N ALA A 278 5.24 19.95 27.20
CA ALA A 278 6.65 19.63 27.34
C ALA A 278 7.07 18.66 26.25
N ILE A 279 8.18 18.98 25.59
CA ILE A 279 8.80 18.17 24.53
C ILE A 279 10.25 17.93 24.96
N SER A 280 10.63 16.66 25.07
CA SER A 280 12.01 16.29 25.37
C SER A 280 12.47 15.18 24.45
N CYS A 281 13.70 15.27 23.94
CA CYS A 281 14.32 14.19 23.19
C CYS A 281 15.68 13.88 23.79
N ASN A 282 15.84 12.66 24.30
CA ASN A 282 17.09 12.20 24.90
C ASN A 282 17.39 10.77 24.43
N ASN A 283 18.62 10.50 24.01
CA ASN A 283 19.07 9.18 23.51
C ASN A 283 18.14 8.57 22.43
N GLY A 284 17.63 9.40 21.51
CA GLY A 284 16.70 8.98 20.47
C GLY A 284 15.27 8.65 20.94
N SER A 285 14.94 8.91 22.21
CA SER A 285 13.59 8.79 22.75
C SER A 285 12.94 10.17 22.84
N LEU A 286 11.94 10.41 21.99
CA LEU A 286 11.12 11.61 22.00
C LEU A 286 9.93 11.42 22.93
N ASN A 287 9.75 12.33 23.87
CA ASN A 287 8.63 12.38 24.80
C ASN A 287 7.87 13.70 24.64
N LEU A 288 6.57 13.58 24.39
CA LEU A 288 5.62 14.68 24.40
C LEU A 288 4.66 14.50 25.58
N TYR A 289 4.54 15.55 26.38
CA TYR A 289 3.54 15.69 27.44
C TYR A 289 2.66 16.90 27.12
N VAL A 290 1.34 16.70 27.05
CA VAL A 290 0.36 17.78 26.90
C VAL A 290 -0.73 17.61 27.93
N SER A 291 -1.03 18.67 28.69
CA SER A 291 -2.11 18.69 29.69
C SER A 291 -2.96 19.94 29.53
N ASN A 292 -4.28 19.78 29.59
CA ASN A 292 -5.24 20.87 29.59
C ASN A 292 -6.47 20.55 30.46
N PRO A 293 -7.18 21.55 31.02
CA PRO A 293 -8.43 21.32 31.72
C PRO A 293 -9.53 20.89 30.73
N ILE A 294 -10.50 20.13 31.22
CA ILE A 294 -11.70 19.75 30.47
C ILE A 294 -12.76 20.82 30.72
N VAL A 295 -13.02 21.62 29.69
CA VAL A 295 -13.98 22.73 29.78
C VAL A 295 -15.31 22.31 29.16
N ASN A 296 -16.38 22.32 29.96
CA ASN A 296 -17.75 22.10 29.47
C ASN A 296 -18.30 23.40 28.84
N ASN A 297 -17.84 23.74 27.64
CA ASN A 297 -18.36 24.87 26.89
C ASN A 297 -19.74 24.52 26.29
N LYS A 298 -20.81 24.73 27.07
CA LYS A 298 -22.22 24.54 26.64
C LYS A 298 -22.71 25.52 25.55
N ARG A 299 -21.85 26.36 24.95
CA ARG A 299 -22.29 27.49 24.10
C ARG A 299 -22.03 27.39 22.59
N GLU A 300 -21.46 26.31 22.06
CA GLU A 300 -21.26 26.16 20.61
C GLU A 300 -21.63 24.76 20.08
N SER A 301 -22.77 24.22 20.48
CA SER A 301 -23.31 22.99 19.89
C SER A 301 -24.11 23.28 18.62
N GLY A 302 -23.43 23.84 17.61
CA GLY A 302 -23.89 23.90 16.22
C GLY A 302 -23.04 23.03 15.27
N VAL A 303 -21.92 22.48 15.75
CA VAL A 303 -21.05 21.56 15.00
C VAL A 303 -21.03 20.23 15.73
N SER A 304 -21.71 19.25 15.16
CA SER A 304 -21.78 17.89 15.66
C SER A 304 -20.41 17.21 15.72
N GLU A 305 -20.18 16.47 16.81
CA GLU A 305 -19.51 15.15 16.85
C GLU A 305 -18.23 14.92 16.02
N THR A 306 -17.21 15.77 16.14
CA THR A 306 -15.90 15.50 15.49
C THR A 306 -14.71 15.44 16.46
N SER A 307 -14.94 15.45 17.77
CA SER A 307 -13.87 15.47 18.79
C SER A 307 -12.96 14.23 18.82
N GLY A 308 -13.34 13.12 18.17
CA GLY A 308 -12.52 11.90 18.10
C GLY A 308 -11.64 11.76 16.84
N ILE A 309 -11.97 12.46 15.75
CA ILE A 309 -11.37 12.21 14.43
C ILE A 309 -9.88 12.60 14.41
N GLY A 310 -9.51 13.70 15.07
CA GLY A 310 -8.12 14.18 15.11
C GLY A 310 -7.17 13.18 15.78
N LEU A 311 -7.50 12.72 16.99
CA LEU A 311 -6.67 11.76 17.72
C LEU A 311 -6.67 10.37 17.08
N GLU A 312 -7.79 9.95 16.48
CA GLU A 312 -7.84 8.68 15.74
C GLU A 312 -6.93 8.72 14.50
N ASN A 313 -6.93 9.83 13.77
CA ASN A 313 -6.04 10.02 12.61
C ASN A 313 -4.58 10.01 13.03
N VAL A 314 -4.22 10.65 14.14
CA VAL A 314 -2.84 10.62 14.66
C VAL A 314 -2.46 9.21 15.11
N ARG A 315 -3.35 8.46 15.78
CA ARG A 315 -3.10 7.07 16.17
C ARG A 315 -2.84 6.17 14.96
N LYS A 316 -3.64 6.31 13.90
CA LYS A 316 -3.42 5.60 12.62
C LYS A 316 -2.10 6.00 11.97
N ARG A 317 -1.75 7.29 12.01
CA ARG A 317 -0.49 7.79 11.47
C ARG A 317 0.72 7.24 12.23
N LEU A 318 0.65 7.20 13.56
CA LEU A 318 1.68 6.62 14.43
C LEU A 318 1.86 5.12 14.17
N SER A 319 0.78 4.35 14.02
CA SER A 319 0.89 2.90 13.78
C SER A 319 1.51 2.56 12.42
N ILE A 320 1.35 3.44 11.42
CA ILE A 320 1.98 3.30 10.10
C ILE A 320 3.46 3.71 10.14
N LEU A 321 3.78 4.84 10.79
CA LEU A 321 5.12 5.43 10.76
C LEU A 321 6.09 4.80 11.77
N TYR A 322 5.59 4.34 12.92
CA TYR A 322 6.38 3.78 14.02
C TYR A 322 5.80 2.44 14.49
N PRO A 323 5.74 1.41 13.62
CA PRO A 323 5.20 0.12 14.02
C PRO A 323 5.96 -0.42 15.25
N SER A 324 5.23 -0.64 16.35
CA SER A 324 5.75 -1.13 17.63
C SER A 324 6.83 -0.25 18.30
N SER A 325 7.02 1.00 17.86
CA SER A 325 8.08 1.91 18.34
C SER A 325 7.52 3.20 18.95
N TYR A 326 6.26 3.17 19.42
CA TYR A 326 5.64 4.26 20.16
C TYR A 326 4.73 3.76 21.28
N ILE A 327 4.56 4.59 22.30
CA ILE A 327 3.58 4.44 23.37
C ILE A 327 2.75 5.72 23.40
N LEU A 328 1.43 5.60 23.32
CA LEU A 328 0.50 6.73 23.41
C LEU A 328 -0.51 6.46 24.52
N GLU A 329 -0.39 7.20 25.61
CA GLU A 329 -1.29 7.17 26.75
C GLU A 329 -2.13 8.44 26.78
N ILE A 330 -3.44 8.27 26.92
CA ILE A 330 -4.38 9.37 27.03
C ILE A 330 -5.17 9.16 28.31
N LEU A 331 -5.04 10.10 29.24
CA LEU A 331 -5.72 10.09 30.52
C LEU A 331 -6.79 11.19 30.53
N ASN A 332 -7.97 10.83 30.99
CA ASN A 332 -9.09 11.74 31.17
C ASN A 332 -9.75 11.41 32.51
N ASP A 333 -9.59 12.28 33.49
CA ASP A 333 -10.15 12.12 34.84
C ASP A 333 -11.43 12.95 35.06
N GLY A 334 -11.99 13.53 34.00
CA GLY A 334 -13.16 14.41 34.05
C GLY A 334 -12.85 15.86 34.44
N LYS A 335 -11.61 16.19 34.82
CA LYS A 335 -11.15 17.55 35.12
C LYS A 335 -9.98 17.98 34.24
N ILE A 336 -9.05 17.07 33.97
CA ILE A 336 -7.84 17.26 33.20
C ILE A 336 -7.77 16.19 32.12
N PHE A 337 -7.36 16.62 30.94
CA PHE A 337 -7.02 15.78 29.81
C PHE A 337 -5.51 15.79 29.63
N ILE A 338 -4.87 14.61 29.64
CA ILE A 338 -3.42 14.45 29.53
C ILE A 338 -3.11 13.51 28.37
N VAL A 339 -2.13 13.90 27.56
CA VAL A 339 -1.53 13.07 26.51
C VAL A 339 -0.06 12.88 26.82
N ASN A 340 0.36 11.62 26.93
CA ASN A 340 1.76 11.22 26.95
C ASN A 340 2.06 10.41 25.69
N LEU A 341 3.03 10.87 24.92
CA LEU A 341 3.50 10.17 23.73
C LEU A 341 5.00 9.97 23.83
N THR A 342 5.44 8.72 23.75
CA THR A 342 6.84 8.34 23.66
C THR A 342 7.08 7.68 22.32
N ILE A 343 8.11 8.11 21.58
CA ILE A 343 8.51 7.57 20.27
C ILE A 343 10.01 7.30 20.27
N GLN A 344 10.43 6.19 19.69
CA GLN A 344 11.83 5.96 19.34
C GLN A 344 12.11 6.48 17.91
N LEU A 345 13.00 7.47 17.76
CA LEU A 345 13.21 8.23 16.51
C LEU A 345 14.15 7.59 15.49
#